data_AF-A0A2R7SLL8-F1
#
_entry.id   AF-A0A2R7SLL8-F1
#
_cell.length_a   1.000
_cell.length_b   1.000
_cell.length_c   1.000
_cell.angle_alpha   90.00
_cell.angle_beta   90.00
_cell.angle_gamma   90.00
#
_symmetry.space_group_name_H-M   'P 1'
#
loop_
_entity.id
_entity.type
_entity.pdbx_description
1 polymer ?
#
loop_
_entity_poly.entity_id
_entity_poly.type
_entity_poly.pdbx_seq_one_letter_code
_entity_poly.pdbx_strand_id
1 'polypeptide(L)'
;AVQQLSFYEACAFAEWAGARLPTEFEWEAACGLPGFQQVANQAWQWTRSSYAPYPGFKPATGAVSEYNGKFMVGQQVLRGGSLATPAGHARSSYRNFFPPAARWQFSGVRLAR
;
A
#
# COMPACT_ATOMS: atom_id res chain seq x y z
N ALA A 1 -3.74 16.68 1.02
CA ALA A 1 -3.43 15.38 1.67
C ALA A 1 -2.01 15.44 2.21
N VAL A 2 -1.73 14.85 3.37
CA VAL A 2 -0.35 14.73 3.86
C VAL A 2 0.35 13.64 3.05
N GLN A 3 1.61 13.89 2.65
CA GLN A 3 2.41 13.00 1.79
C GLN A 3 3.82 12.85 2.36
N GLN A 4 4.60 11.92 1.79
CA GLN A 4 5.99 11.63 2.18
C GLN A 4 6.13 11.14 3.63
N LEU A 5 5.10 10.44 4.11
CA LEU A 5 5.14 9.75 5.39
C LEU A 5 5.81 8.39 5.24
N SER A 6 6.66 8.05 6.19
CA SER A 6 7.10 6.68 6.42
C SER A 6 5.97 5.83 6.98
N PHE A 7 6.10 4.50 6.92
CA PHE A 7 5.17 3.59 7.57
C PHE A 7 5.13 3.84 9.09
N TYR A 8 6.28 4.12 9.69
CA TYR A 8 6.38 4.40 11.13
C TYR A 8 5.59 5.65 11.53
N GLU A 9 5.71 6.74 10.78
CA GLU A 9 4.94 7.97 11.03
C GLU A 9 3.44 7.74 10.82
N ALA A 10 3.05 6.99 9.79
CA ALA A 10 1.66 6.65 9.54
C ALA A 10 1.04 5.80 10.68
N CYS A 11 1.79 4.82 11.21
CA CYS A 11 1.39 4.04 12.38
C CYS A 11 1.25 4.90 13.63
N ALA A 12 2.28 5.70 13.95
CA ALA A 12 2.27 6.56 15.13
C ALA A 12 1.10 7.56 15.10
N PHE A 13 0.83 8.15 13.93
CA PHE A 13 -0.33 9.03 13.74
C PHE A 13 -1.66 8.29 13.93
N ALA A 14 -1.79 7.08 13.37
CA ALA A 14 -3.01 6.28 13.51
C ALA A 14 -3.28 5.94 14.98
N GLU A 15 -2.25 5.53 15.73
CA GLU A 15 -2.35 5.22 17.16
C GLU A 15 -2.72 6.47 17.98
N TRP A 16 -2.06 7.60 17.73
CA TRP A 16 -2.41 8.89 18.35
C TRP A 16 -3.87 9.28 18.09
N ALA A 17 -4.39 9.00 16.90
CA ALA A 17 -5.77 9.29 16.52
C ALA A 17 -6.81 8.27 17.04
N GLY A 18 -6.41 7.32 17.91
CA GLY A 18 -7.27 6.24 18.40
C GLY A 18 -7.79 5.36 17.27
N ALA A 19 -6.94 5.07 16.29
CA ALA A 19 -7.24 4.28 15.11
C ALA A 19 -6.07 3.34 14.78
N ARG A 20 -6.13 2.70 13.62
CA ARG A 20 -5.04 1.88 13.06
C ARG A 20 -4.94 2.09 11.56
N LEU A 21 -3.86 1.57 10.96
CA LEU A 21 -3.80 1.36 9.53
C LEU A 21 -4.67 0.15 9.14
N PRO A 22 -5.36 0.17 7.99
CA PRO A 22 -6.04 -1.01 7.45
C PRO A 22 -5.03 -2.08 7.06
N THR A 23 -5.44 -3.33 7.06
CA THR A 23 -4.75 -4.37 6.29
C THR A 23 -4.94 -4.14 4.79
N GLU A 24 -4.08 -4.71 3.94
CA GLU A 24 -4.27 -4.61 2.49
C GLU A 24 -5.59 -5.23 2.00
N PHE A 25 -6.09 -6.24 2.72
CA PHE A 25 -7.34 -6.92 2.41
C PHE A 25 -8.57 -6.06 2.75
N GLU A 26 -8.57 -5.42 3.93
CA GLU A 26 -9.61 -4.45 4.30
C GLU A 26 -9.66 -3.28 3.32
N TRP A 27 -8.49 -2.78 2.92
CA TRP A 27 -8.39 -1.70 1.94
C TRP A 27 -8.98 -2.13 0.59
N GLU A 28 -8.62 -3.31 0.09
CA GLU A 28 -9.09 -3.85 -1.19
C GLU A 28 -10.61 -4.07 -1.20
N ALA A 29 -11.16 -4.60 -0.10
CA ALA A 29 -12.60 -4.79 0.05
C ALA A 29 -13.35 -3.44 0.13
N ALA A 30 -12.78 -2.46 0.81
CA ALA A 30 -13.41 -1.16 1.01
C ALA A 30 -13.32 -0.24 -0.22
N CYS A 31 -12.32 -0.41 -1.10
CA CYS A 31 -12.04 0.58 -2.15
C CYS A 31 -13.15 0.73 -3.21
N GLY A 32 -14.06 -0.24 -3.29
CA GLY A 32 -15.24 -0.19 -4.17
C GLY A 32 -16.52 0.32 -3.49
N LEU A 33 -16.49 0.62 -2.18
CA LEU A 33 -17.67 1.04 -1.45
C LEU A 33 -18.06 2.50 -1.80
N PRO A 34 -19.37 2.82 -1.83
CA PRO A 34 -19.83 4.20 -1.96
C PRO A 34 -19.17 5.11 -0.91
N GLY A 35 -18.67 6.27 -1.35
CA GLY A 35 -17.99 7.23 -0.48
C GLY A 35 -16.52 6.93 -0.21
N PHE A 36 -15.98 5.80 -0.67
CA PHE A 36 -14.54 5.54 -0.63
C PHE A 36 -13.83 6.37 -1.73
N GLN A 37 -13.47 7.60 -1.39
CA GLN A 37 -12.85 8.55 -2.31
C GLN A 37 -11.33 8.50 -2.26
N GLN A 38 -10.68 9.15 -3.24
CA GLN A 38 -9.22 9.34 -3.28
C GLN A 38 -8.44 8.01 -3.35
N VAL A 39 -8.90 7.09 -4.19
CA VAL A 39 -8.35 5.73 -4.31
C VAL A 39 -6.96 5.74 -4.94
N ALA A 40 -6.78 6.40 -6.09
CA ALA A 40 -5.58 6.27 -6.91
C ALA A 40 -4.93 7.59 -7.33
N ASN A 41 -5.46 8.74 -6.90
CA ASN A 41 -5.11 10.07 -7.42
C ASN A 41 -4.53 11.03 -6.37
N GLN A 42 -4.19 10.54 -5.17
CA GLN A 42 -3.69 11.39 -4.08
C GLN A 42 -2.34 10.91 -3.58
N ALA A 43 -2.31 9.77 -2.88
CA ALA A 43 -1.11 9.20 -2.31
C ALA A 43 -1.28 7.69 -2.19
N TRP A 44 -0.17 6.95 -2.31
CA TRP A 44 -0.12 5.55 -1.91
C TRP A 44 -0.41 5.43 -0.42
N GLN A 45 -1.36 4.57 -0.05
CA GLN A 45 -1.84 4.49 1.34
C GLN A 45 -1.17 3.32 2.04
N TRP A 46 -0.38 3.61 3.08
CA TRP A 46 0.25 2.56 3.90
C TRP A 46 -0.81 1.65 4.51
N THR A 47 -0.52 0.34 4.50
CA THR A 47 -1.32 -0.68 5.17
C THR A 47 -0.50 -1.36 6.26
N ARG A 48 -1.15 -2.03 7.21
CA ARG A 48 -0.48 -2.82 8.26
C ARG A 48 -0.02 -4.20 7.77
N SER A 49 -0.13 -4.49 6.47
CA SER A 49 0.27 -5.76 5.86
C SER A 49 1.72 -5.72 5.39
N SER A 50 2.48 -6.77 5.74
CA SER A 50 3.78 -7.04 5.11
C SER A 50 3.62 -7.44 3.65
N TYR A 51 4.58 -7.07 2.81
CA TYR A 51 4.64 -7.55 1.43
C TYR A 51 5.11 -9.02 1.40
N ALA A 52 4.19 -9.91 1.75
CA ALA A 52 4.37 -11.36 1.71
C ALA A 52 3.67 -11.96 0.47
N PRO A 53 4.10 -13.17 0.03
CA PRO A 53 3.38 -13.89 -1.02
C PRO A 53 1.96 -14.22 -0.56
N TYR A 54 1.00 -14.05 -1.46
CA TYR A 54 -0.33 -14.64 -1.24
C TYR A 54 -0.24 -16.17 -1.28
N PRO A 55 -1.14 -16.91 -0.60
CA PRO A 55 -1.19 -18.36 -0.67
C PRO A 55 -1.22 -18.85 -2.12
N GLY A 56 -0.35 -19.80 -2.45
CA GLY A 56 -0.24 -20.36 -3.80
C GLY A 56 0.55 -19.51 -4.80
N PHE A 57 1.10 -18.35 -4.40
CA PHE A 57 2.01 -17.60 -5.26
C PHE A 57 3.22 -18.47 -5.64
N LYS A 58 3.47 -18.55 -6.94
CA LYS A 58 4.66 -19.18 -7.53
C LYS A 58 5.29 -18.15 -8.48
N PRO A 59 6.58 -17.84 -8.34
CA PRO A 59 7.27 -17.00 -9.32
C PRO A 59 7.11 -17.58 -10.73
N ALA A 60 6.98 -16.71 -11.73
CA ALA A 60 7.08 -17.12 -13.13
C ALA A 60 8.47 -17.73 -13.40
N THR A 61 8.65 -18.40 -14.54
CA THR A 61 9.97 -18.89 -14.95
C THR A 61 10.79 -17.81 -15.66
N GLY A 62 12.12 -17.94 -15.64
CA GLY A 62 13.03 -17.01 -16.33
C GLY A 62 13.16 -15.64 -15.65
N ALA A 63 13.59 -14.63 -16.41
CA ALA A 63 13.90 -13.29 -15.87
C ALA A 63 12.70 -12.60 -15.18
N VAL A 64 11.46 -12.92 -15.59
CA VAL A 64 10.24 -12.37 -14.99
C VAL A 64 10.05 -12.84 -13.54
N SER A 65 10.65 -13.97 -13.15
CA SER A 65 10.63 -14.48 -11.77
C SER A 65 11.15 -13.47 -10.75
N GLU A 66 12.09 -12.63 -11.16
CA GLU A 66 12.80 -11.68 -10.30
C GLU A 66 12.04 -10.39 -10.06
N TYR A 67 10.93 -10.15 -10.78
CA TYR A 67 10.25 -8.86 -10.75
C TYR A 67 9.70 -8.54 -9.35
N ASN A 68 9.18 -9.55 -8.64
CA ASN A 68 8.46 -9.36 -7.37
C ASN A 68 8.96 -10.28 -6.25
N GLY A 69 9.03 -11.59 -6.50
CA GLY A 69 9.13 -12.60 -5.43
C GLY A 69 10.35 -12.42 -4.52
N LYS A 70 11.51 -12.06 -5.08
CA LYS A 70 12.75 -11.83 -4.31
C LYS A 70 12.68 -10.65 -3.33
N PHE A 71 11.69 -9.77 -3.47
CA PHE A 71 11.48 -8.60 -2.63
C PHE A 71 10.41 -8.79 -1.54
N MET A 72 9.81 -9.98 -1.44
CA MET A 72 8.76 -10.31 -0.46
C MET A 72 9.30 -10.55 0.95
N VAL A 73 10.14 -9.63 1.44
CA VAL A 73 10.75 -9.65 2.77
C VAL A 73 11.12 -8.22 3.19
N GLY A 74 10.87 -7.85 4.45
CA GLY A 74 11.29 -6.56 5.02
C GLY A 74 10.59 -5.32 4.47
N GLN A 75 9.45 -5.48 3.79
CA GLN A 75 8.71 -4.38 3.17
C GLN A 75 7.23 -4.39 3.56
N GLN A 76 6.62 -3.20 3.54
CA GLN A 76 5.20 -3.01 3.85
C GLN A 76 4.42 -2.62 2.60
N VAL A 77 3.18 -3.07 2.53
CA VAL A 77 2.32 -2.83 1.36
C VAL A 77 1.69 -1.44 1.42
N LEU A 78 1.65 -0.78 0.27
CA LEU A 78 0.81 0.38 0.01
C LEU A 78 -0.20 0.07 -1.09
N ARG A 79 -1.40 0.63 -0.97
CA ARG A 79 -2.49 0.41 -1.93
C ARG A 79 -2.96 1.72 -2.56
N GLY A 80 -3.74 1.58 -3.63
CA GLY A 80 -4.27 2.70 -4.40
C GLY A 80 -3.33 3.19 -5.48
N GLY A 81 -2.91 4.44 -5.34
CA GLY A 81 -2.09 5.17 -6.30
C GLY A 81 -1.88 6.60 -5.82
N SER A 82 -0.94 7.30 -6.45
CA SER A 82 -0.60 8.68 -6.11
C SER A 82 -0.90 9.64 -7.26
N LEU A 83 -0.74 10.94 -7.00
CA LEU A 83 -0.78 11.96 -8.05
C LEU A 83 0.21 11.73 -9.20
N ALA A 84 1.28 10.96 -8.96
CA ALA A 84 2.29 10.60 -9.95
C ALA A 84 2.05 9.22 -10.59
N THR A 85 0.99 8.52 -10.21
CA THR A 85 0.63 7.23 -10.82
C THR A 85 -0.14 7.49 -12.12
N PRO A 86 0.33 6.99 -13.28
CA PRO A 86 -0.36 7.22 -14.55
C PRO A 86 -1.80 6.71 -14.56
N ALA A 87 -2.67 7.41 -15.28
CA ALA A 87 -4.04 6.96 -15.49
C ALA A 87 -4.05 5.57 -16.15
N GLY A 88 -4.90 4.66 -15.64
CA GLY A 88 -4.99 3.28 -16.12
C GLY A 88 -3.96 2.30 -15.51
N HIS A 89 -2.94 2.77 -14.79
CA HIS A 89 -1.97 1.88 -14.13
C HIS A 89 -2.50 1.25 -12.84
N ALA A 90 -3.25 2.04 -12.06
CA ALA A 90 -3.80 1.60 -10.79
C ALA A 90 -4.88 0.53 -10.99
N ARG A 91 -4.84 -0.50 -10.15
CA ARG A 91 -5.87 -1.55 -10.05
C ARG A 91 -6.26 -1.70 -8.59
N SER A 92 -7.50 -2.10 -8.33
CA SER A 92 -7.95 -2.40 -6.96
C SER A 92 -7.01 -3.40 -6.29
N SER A 93 -6.48 -4.39 -7.01
CA SER A 93 -5.52 -5.40 -6.53
C SER A 93 -4.04 -5.02 -6.59
N TYR A 94 -3.66 -3.81 -7.03
CA TYR A 94 -2.26 -3.43 -7.20
C TYR A 94 -1.54 -3.24 -5.86
N ARG A 95 -0.49 -4.03 -5.60
CA ARG A 95 0.30 -3.98 -4.37
C ARG A 95 1.62 -3.24 -4.65
N ASN A 96 1.71 -1.99 -4.21
CA ASN A 96 3.00 -1.32 -4.14
C ASN A 96 3.69 -1.70 -2.82
N PHE A 97 5.01 -1.62 -2.75
CA PHE A 97 5.75 -2.03 -1.56
C PHE A 97 7.04 -1.22 -1.40
N PHE A 98 7.34 -0.84 -0.16
CA PHE A 98 8.58 -0.16 0.18
C PHE A 98 9.05 -0.57 1.59
N PRO A 99 10.35 -0.40 1.90
CA PRO A 99 10.83 -0.51 3.27
C PRO A 99 10.09 0.48 4.19
N PRO A 100 9.83 0.13 5.46
CA PRO A 100 9.04 0.95 6.38
C PRO A 100 9.53 2.40 6.55
N ALA A 101 10.84 2.63 6.43
CA ALA A 101 11.46 3.94 6.59
C ALA A 101 11.34 4.85 5.34
N ALA A 102 10.83 4.35 4.22
CA ALA A 102 10.77 5.11 2.97
C ALA A 102 9.82 6.32 3.07
N ARG A 103 10.32 7.51 2.72
CA ARG A 103 9.57 8.78 2.74
C ARG A 103 9.54 9.52 1.42
N TRP A 104 10.45 9.19 0.51
CA TRP A 104 10.61 9.91 -0.76
C TRP A 104 9.44 9.67 -1.74
N GLN A 105 8.69 8.60 -1.54
CA GLN A 105 7.49 8.28 -2.31
C GLN A 105 6.33 9.22 -1.96
N PHE A 106 5.36 9.33 -2.86
CA PHE A 106 4.07 9.98 -2.58
C PHE A 106 3.19 9.08 -1.70
N SER A 107 3.68 8.73 -0.50
CA SER A 107 3.03 7.88 0.49
C SER A 107 2.29 8.71 1.53
N GLY A 108 1.11 8.25 1.93
CA GLY A 108 0.26 8.88 2.93
C GLY A 108 -0.44 7.84 3.79
N VAL A 109 -1.49 8.28 4.49
CA VAL A 109 -2.21 7.47 5.48
C VAL A 109 -3.71 7.49 5.22
N ARG A 110 -4.35 6.33 5.42
CA ARG A 110 -5.80 6.20 5.59
C ARG A 110 -6.05 5.41 6.87
N LEU A 111 -6.95 5.91 7.71
CA LEU A 111 -7.27 5.27 8.98
C LEU A 111 -8.37 4.22 8.81
N ALA A 112 -8.33 3.19 9.67
CA ALA A 112 -9.37 2.19 9.86
C ALA A 112 -9.70 2.07 11.35
N ARG A 113 -10.94 1.66 11.64
CA ARG A 113 -11.46 1.37 12.98
C ARG A 113 -12.31 0.11 12.92
#